data_AF-A0A3M6ZN23-F1
#
_entry.id   AF-A0A3M6ZN23-F1
#
_cell.length_a   1.000
_cell.length_b   1.000
_cell.length_c   1.000
_cell.angle_alpha   90.00
_cell.angle_beta   90.00
_cell.angle_gamma   90.00
#
_symmetry.space_group_name_H-M   'P 1'
#
loop_
_entity.id
_entity.type
_entity.pdbx_description
1 polymer ?
#
loop_
_entity_poly.entity_id
_entity_poly.type
_entity_poly.pdbx_seq_one_letter_code
_entity_poly.pdbx_strand_id
1 'polypeptide(L)'
;MGLEWPVEGRIMVSLFERILFTLDDNPPLTFFSRLLADVAKMSQTVAITSAQHFTQVLNSSRIVVTDFYADWCGPCKAVAPVYEQLSSQLSRPGSITFTKVNTDMQKDIAQSYNITAMPTFLIFKGGRETKRIRGADPKALDAAVKQLAQEAATADEGGNAVESGASSGATWLGAAAPRNYPDITEQVDQLGLDFLNLDGEKGDKKTPFQPNRPSALADKKTAAGGPRNDWIESDTDEQLMLFIPFMCTLKLHSVHITSLPSGDSDSDDETPMRPKTLKFYTNRSHNLGFDEADDMPATQEIEIKPSDWDPKTGTAKVELRFVKFQNITSVVIFVESGDGEGEKTRIDRLRVFGETGEKRAMGKLEKIGDEQGE
;
A
#
# COMPACT_ATOMS: atom_id res chain seq x y z
N MET A 1 -34.26 -13.04 49.83
CA MET A 1 -33.66 -11.89 49.10
C MET A 1 -32.16 -12.09 49.18
N GLY A 2 -31.48 -12.81 48.27
CA GLY A 2 -31.38 -12.60 46.81
C GLY A 2 -30.33 -11.50 46.58
N LEU A 3 -29.12 -11.73 46.08
CA LEU A 3 -28.79 -12.36 44.80
C LEU A 3 -27.43 -13.13 44.80
N GLU A 4 -27.39 -14.15 43.95
CA GLU A 4 -26.32 -15.11 43.64
C GLU A 4 -25.27 -14.56 42.65
N TRP A 5 -24.06 -15.15 42.69
CA TRP A 5 -23.06 -15.15 41.61
C TRP A 5 -22.60 -16.60 41.32
N PRO A 6 -22.22 -16.97 40.08
CA PRO A 6 -22.17 -18.36 39.65
C PRO A 6 -20.90 -19.14 40.05
N VAL A 7 -21.07 -20.45 40.08
CA VAL A 7 -20.19 -21.48 40.64
C VAL A 7 -19.37 -22.13 39.51
N GLU A 8 -18.17 -21.63 39.23
CA GLU A 8 -17.24 -22.33 38.30
C GLU A 8 -15.74 -22.12 38.61
N GLY A 9 -15.39 -21.35 39.65
CA GLY A 9 -14.00 -21.05 40.03
C GLY A 9 -13.35 -21.97 41.06
N ARG A 10 -14.04 -23.00 41.57
CA ARG A 10 -13.55 -23.83 42.70
C ARG A 10 -12.93 -25.18 42.34
N ILE A 11 -12.83 -25.53 41.06
CA ILE A 11 -12.24 -26.83 40.63
C ILE A 11 -10.78 -26.67 40.12
N MET A 12 -10.35 -25.47 39.72
CA MET A 12 -8.99 -25.24 39.18
C MET A 12 -7.91 -24.84 40.19
N VAL A 13 -8.23 -24.73 41.49
CA VAL A 13 -7.21 -24.49 42.54
C VAL A 13 -6.76 -25.80 43.19
N SER A 14 -7.61 -26.84 43.17
CA SER A 14 -7.33 -28.16 43.76
C SER A 14 -6.39 -29.04 42.92
N LEU A 15 -6.26 -28.76 41.61
CA LEU A 15 -5.35 -29.50 40.73
C LEU A 15 -3.92 -28.91 40.69
N PHE A 16 -3.76 -27.63 41.07
CA PHE A 16 -2.46 -26.96 41.09
C PHE A 16 -1.72 -27.15 42.42
N GLU A 17 -2.42 -27.33 43.53
CA GLU A 17 -1.81 -27.65 44.83
C GLU A 17 -1.42 -29.13 45.00
N ARG A 18 -1.76 -30.01 44.05
CA ARG A 18 -1.38 -31.43 44.08
C ARG A 18 -0.10 -31.79 43.30
N ILE A 19 0.49 -30.83 42.59
CA ILE A 19 1.77 -31.04 41.88
C ILE A 19 2.95 -30.43 42.65
N LEU A 20 2.70 -29.71 43.75
CA LEU A 20 3.74 -29.04 44.54
C LEU A 20 4.18 -29.76 45.83
N PHE A 21 3.69 -30.97 46.11
CA PHE A 21 4.01 -31.67 47.37
C PHE A 21 4.48 -33.12 47.23
N THR A 22 5.21 -33.42 46.17
CA THR A 22 6.10 -34.58 46.13
C THR A 22 7.26 -34.25 45.24
N LEU A 23 8.31 -33.67 45.82
CA LEU A 23 9.69 -34.09 45.65
C LEU A 23 10.57 -33.20 46.56
N ASP A 24 11.39 -33.91 47.32
CA ASP A 24 12.38 -33.45 48.27
C ASP A 24 13.45 -32.56 47.62
N ASP A 25 14.09 -31.76 48.47
CA ASP A 25 15.40 -31.10 48.33
C ASP A 25 15.64 -30.02 47.25
N ASN A 26 15.77 -28.79 47.74
CA ASN A 26 16.59 -27.66 47.26
C ASN A 26 17.04 -27.72 45.77
N PRO A 27 16.33 -27.04 44.84
CA PRO A 27 16.71 -27.11 43.44
C PRO A 27 18.02 -26.33 43.19
N PRO A 28 18.95 -26.89 42.41
CA PRO A 28 20.24 -26.25 42.16
C PRO A 28 20.06 -24.91 41.43
N LEU A 29 21.02 -23.99 41.62
CA LEU A 29 21.14 -22.68 40.94
C LEU A 29 21.00 -22.76 39.40
N THR A 30 21.07 -23.96 38.83
CA THR A 30 20.82 -24.26 37.42
C THR A 30 19.34 -24.18 37.01
N PHE A 31 18.37 -24.30 37.92
CA PHE A 31 16.94 -24.23 37.57
C PHE A 31 16.48 -22.79 37.30
N PHE A 32 16.91 -21.84 38.15
CA PHE A 32 16.71 -20.41 37.90
C PHE A 32 17.51 -19.92 36.69
N SER A 33 18.73 -20.44 36.48
CA SER A 33 19.51 -20.16 35.28
C SER A 33 18.87 -20.73 34.01
N ARG A 34 18.21 -21.89 34.06
CA ARG A 34 17.45 -22.46 32.93
C ARG A 34 16.16 -21.70 32.67
N LEU A 35 15.43 -21.29 33.71
CA LEU A 35 14.21 -20.51 33.55
C LEU A 35 14.51 -19.13 32.95
N LEU A 36 15.60 -18.47 33.37
CA LEU A 36 16.05 -17.22 32.77
C LEU A 36 16.64 -17.43 31.35
N ALA A 37 17.32 -18.54 31.10
CA ALA A 37 17.82 -18.87 29.76
C ALA A 37 16.71 -19.28 28.78
N ASP A 38 15.64 -19.94 29.24
CA ASP A 38 14.48 -20.31 28.44
C ASP A 38 13.57 -19.10 28.19
N VAL A 39 13.47 -18.15 29.12
CA VAL A 39 12.85 -16.83 28.88
C VAL A 39 13.68 -16.00 27.89
N ALA A 40 15.01 -16.00 28.00
CA ALA A 40 15.90 -15.33 27.06
C ALA A 40 15.90 -15.96 25.65
N LYS A 41 15.42 -17.21 25.51
CA LYS A 41 15.30 -17.92 24.23
C LYS A 41 13.92 -17.78 23.56
N MET A 42 13.06 -16.89 24.06
CA MET A 42 11.67 -16.72 23.62
C MET A 42 11.30 -15.27 23.26
N SER A 43 12.24 -14.46 22.79
CA SER A 43 11.93 -13.14 22.20
C SER A 43 12.30 -13.12 20.72
N GLN A 44 11.31 -13.01 19.84
CA GLN A 44 11.49 -12.87 18.39
C GLN A 44 11.46 -11.39 18.00
N THR A 45 12.21 -10.57 18.73
CA THR A 45 12.27 -9.12 18.47
C THR A 45 13.58 -8.75 17.76
N VAL A 46 13.47 -7.89 16.74
CA VAL A 46 14.62 -7.38 15.99
C VAL A 46 15.01 -6.01 16.53
N ALA A 47 16.23 -5.89 17.05
CA ALA A 47 16.78 -4.61 17.47
C ALA A 47 17.20 -3.77 16.25
N ILE A 48 16.67 -2.56 16.14
CA ILE A 48 16.98 -1.65 15.04
C ILE A 48 18.26 -0.88 15.34
N THR A 49 19.20 -0.96 14.41
CA THR A 49 20.57 -0.44 14.55
C THR A 49 20.87 0.76 13.65
N SER A 50 20.05 1.00 12.62
CA SER A 50 20.16 2.15 11.72
C SER A 50 18.84 2.42 11.01
N ALA A 51 18.69 3.63 10.44
CA ALA A 51 17.53 3.98 9.63
C ALA A 51 17.36 3.06 8.40
N GLN A 52 18.47 2.70 7.74
CA GLN A 52 18.46 1.77 6.61
C GLN A 52 17.98 0.38 7.02
N HIS A 53 18.45 -0.12 8.17
CA HIS A 53 18.00 -1.40 8.72
C HIS A 53 16.50 -1.36 9.03
N PHE A 54 16.01 -0.24 9.59
CA PHE A 54 14.58 -0.07 9.85
C PHE A 54 13.75 -0.12 8.56
N THR A 55 14.14 0.63 7.53
CA THR A 55 13.49 0.62 6.22
C THR A 55 13.49 -0.78 5.60
N GLN A 56 14.60 -1.52 5.70
CA GLN A 56 14.68 -2.89 5.22
C GLN A 56 13.67 -3.80 5.94
N VAL A 57 13.56 -3.70 7.26
CA VAL A 57 12.60 -4.51 8.03
C VAL A 57 11.16 -4.17 7.66
N LEU A 58 10.84 -2.87 7.55
CA LEU A 58 9.53 -2.37 7.08
C LEU A 58 9.14 -2.90 5.70
N ASN A 59 10.11 -3.06 4.80
CA ASN A 59 9.89 -3.56 3.44
C ASN A 59 9.87 -5.09 3.35
N SER A 60 10.51 -5.79 4.30
CA SER A 60 10.62 -7.25 4.30
C SER A 60 9.40 -7.98 4.87
N SER A 61 8.56 -7.28 5.64
CA SER A 61 7.50 -7.88 6.43
C SER A 61 6.18 -7.17 6.18
N ARG A 62 5.09 -7.94 6.03
CA ARG A 62 3.74 -7.39 5.79
C ARG A 62 3.28 -6.49 6.94
N ILE A 63 3.53 -6.91 8.18
CA ILE A 63 3.20 -6.19 9.40
C ILE A 63 4.49 -6.05 10.22
N VAL A 64 4.77 -4.83 10.67
CA VAL A 64 5.89 -4.56 11.59
C VAL A 64 5.34 -3.85 12.82
N VAL A 65 5.52 -4.45 13.99
CA VAL A 65 5.16 -3.84 15.29
C VAL A 65 6.43 -3.30 15.90
N THR A 66 6.53 -2.00 16.13
CA THR A 66 7.76 -1.33 16.59
C THR A 66 7.57 -0.73 17.97
N ASP A 67 8.40 -1.14 18.93
CA ASP A 67 8.50 -0.54 20.27
C ASP A 67 9.58 0.55 20.29
N PHE A 68 9.16 1.80 20.48
CA PHE A 68 10.07 2.94 20.71
C PHE A 68 10.27 3.13 22.21
N TYR A 69 11.48 2.85 22.68
CA TYR A 69 11.83 2.80 24.10
C TYR A 69 13.16 3.50 24.42
N ALA A 70 13.48 3.58 25.72
CA ALA A 70 14.79 3.95 26.23
C ALA A 70 15.14 3.10 27.47
N ASP A 71 16.42 2.87 27.73
CA ASP A 71 16.87 1.92 28.77
C ASP A 71 16.56 2.39 30.21
N TRP A 72 16.44 3.71 30.40
CA TRP A 72 16.09 4.33 31.68
C TRP A 72 14.58 4.48 31.90
N CYS A 73 13.76 4.20 30.88
CA CYS A 73 12.31 4.39 30.93
C CYS A 73 11.62 3.31 31.79
N GLY A 74 11.16 3.70 32.98
CA GLY A 74 10.41 2.82 33.90
C GLY A 74 9.14 2.21 33.28
N PRO A 75 8.24 3.01 32.66
CA PRO A 75 7.05 2.47 31.99
C PRO A 75 7.35 1.49 30.86
N CYS A 76 8.46 1.68 30.14
CA CYS A 76 8.90 0.78 29.07
C CYS A 76 9.24 -0.60 29.64
N LYS A 77 9.94 -0.65 30.79
CA LYS A 77 10.26 -1.91 31.50
C LYS A 77 9.00 -2.64 31.98
N ALA A 78 7.96 -1.91 32.36
CA ALA A 78 6.70 -2.51 32.81
C ALA A 78 5.93 -3.22 31.69
N VAL A 79 5.96 -2.69 30.46
CA VAL A 79 5.24 -3.26 29.31
C VAL A 79 6.09 -4.24 28.48
N ALA A 80 7.42 -4.21 28.61
CA ALA A 80 8.34 -5.07 27.87
C ALA A 80 7.99 -6.57 27.93
N PRO A 81 7.62 -7.18 29.09
CA PRO A 81 7.26 -8.60 29.13
C PRO A 81 6.04 -8.94 28.27
N VAL A 82 5.06 -8.04 28.21
CA VAL A 82 3.86 -8.21 27.36
C VAL A 82 4.23 -8.14 25.89
N TYR A 83 5.08 -7.17 25.51
CA TYR A 83 5.56 -7.03 24.14
C TYR A 83 6.38 -8.26 23.69
N GLU A 84 7.25 -8.77 24.55
CA GLU A 84 8.05 -9.97 24.30
C GLU A 84 7.17 -11.22 24.16
N GLN A 85 6.17 -11.37 25.03
CA GLN A 85 5.18 -12.45 24.93
C GLN A 85 4.39 -12.38 23.61
N LEU A 86 3.97 -11.19 23.18
CA LEU A 86 3.30 -11.03 21.89
C LEU A 86 4.22 -11.37 20.73
N SER A 87 5.49 -10.98 20.80
CA SER A 87 6.48 -11.31 19.78
C SER A 87 6.68 -12.82 19.64
N SER A 88 6.72 -13.56 20.75
CA SER A 88 6.96 -15.00 20.72
C SER A 88 5.75 -15.77 20.18
N GLN A 89 4.54 -15.28 20.43
CA GLN A 89 3.30 -15.92 19.99
C GLN A 89 2.96 -15.62 18.52
N LEU A 90 3.27 -14.42 18.04
CA LEU A 90 2.71 -13.90 16.79
C LEU A 90 3.76 -13.61 15.70
N SER A 91 5.06 -13.62 16.02
CA SER A 91 6.09 -13.40 14.99
C SER A 91 6.06 -14.51 13.94
N ARG A 92 6.01 -14.11 12.68
CA ARG A 92 6.00 -14.99 11.51
C ARG A 92 6.90 -14.37 10.44
N PRO A 93 8.02 -15.00 10.06
CA PRO A 93 8.93 -14.45 9.05
C PRO A 93 8.20 -14.02 7.78
N GLY A 94 8.43 -12.77 7.32
CA GLY A 94 7.78 -12.19 6.14
C GLY A 94 6.34 -11.71 6.34
N SER A 95 5.66 -12.12 7.41
CA SER A 95 4.26 -11.76 7.68
C SER A 95 4.15 -10.77 8.86
N ILE A 96 4.63 -11.13 10.05
CA ILE A 96 4.58 -10.27 11.25
C ILE A 96 5.95 -10.24 11.91
N THR A 97 6.53 -9.05 12.03
CA THR A 97 7.85 -8.85 12.65
C THR A 97 7.75 -7.83 13.78
N PHE A 98 8.33 -8.18 14.93
CA PHE A 98 8.40 -7.28 16.08
C PHE A 98 9.80 -6.64 16.13
N THR A 99 9.86 -5.33 16.35
CA THR A 99 11.10 -4.57 16.34
C THR A 99 11.20 -3.64 17.54
N LYS A 100 12.42 -3.37 17.99
CA LYS A 100 12.68 -2.43 19.09
C LYS A 100 13.62 -1.33 18.60
N VAL A 101 13.23 -0.08 18.83
CA VAL A 101 14.00 1.12 18.49
C VAL A 101 14.31 1.86 19.79
N ASN A 102 15.59 1.89 20.16
CA ASN A 102 16.06 2.71 21.25
C ASN A 102 16.17 4.17 20.77
N THR A 103 15.34 5.06 21.31
CA THR A 103 15.25 6.46 20.87
C THR A 103 16.49 7.29 21.21
N ASP A 104 17.25 6.91 22.23
CA ASP A 104 18.52 7.58 22.57
C ASP A 104 19.60 7.27 21.54
N MET A 105 19.59 6.05 20.99
CA MET A 105 20.55 5.58 19.99
C MET A 105 20.15 5.91 18.56
N GLN A 106 18.84 5.92 18.27
CA GLN A 106 18.27 6.11 16.93
C GLN A 106 17.42 7.39 16.86
N LYS A 107 18.06 8.52 17.14
CA LYS A 107 17.38 9.84 17.23
C LYS A 107 16.70 10.24 15.91
N ASP A 108 17.34 9.98 14.78
CA ASP A 108 16.80 10.34 13.46
C ASP A 108 15.50 9.59 13.16
N ILE A 109 15.42 8.31 13.54
CA ILE A 109 14.20 7.51 13.41
C ILE A 109 13.12 8.06 14.34
N ALA A 110 13.46 8.31 15.61
CA ALA A 110 12.52 8.86 16.58
C ALA A 110 11.95 10.22 16.13
N GLN A 111 12.78 11.09 15.55
CA GLN A 111 12.36 12.37 14.99
C GLN A 111 11.47 12.19 13.76
N SER A 112 11.86 11.34 12.82
CA SER A 112 11.10 11.09 11.58
C SER A 112 9.66 10.62 11.85
N TYR A 113 9.47 9.84 12.92
CA TYR A 113 8.15 9.35 13.34
C TYR A 113 7.49 10.17 14.45
N ASN A 114 8.01 11.36 14.77
CA ASN A 114 7.50 12.27 15.79
C ASN A 114 7.25 11.57 17.14
N ILE A 115 8.25 10.83 17.62
CA ILE A 115 8.17 10.14 18.92
C ILE A 115 8.44 11.16 20.03
N THR A 116 7.38 11.53 20.75
CA THR A 116 7.43 12.54 21.81
C THR A 116 7.27 11.97 23.22
N ALA A 117 6.95 10.68 23.35
CA ALA A 117 6.76 9.99 24.62
C ALA A 117 7.15 8.51 24.49
N MET A 118 7.60 7.92 25.59
CA MET A 118 7.97 6.51 25.65
C MET A 118 7.23 5.77 26.77
N PRO A 119 6.83 4.51 26.57
CA PRO A 119 6.93 3.78 25.30
C PRO A 119 5.93 4.33 24.27
N THR A 120 6.27 4.26 22.99
CA THR A 120 5.31 4.44 21.88
C THR A 120 5.41 3.22 20.98
N PHE A 121 4.28 2.57 20.71
CA PHE A 121 4.21 1.47 19.77
C PHE A 121 3.63 1.95 18.45
N LEU A 122 4.37 1.74 17.37
CA LEU A 122 3.87 1.98 16.01
C LEU A 122 3.67 0.65 15.31
N ILE A 123 2.53 0.51 14.64
CA ILE A 123 2.25 -0.66 13.80
C ILE A 123 2.24 -0.21 12.36
N PHE A 124 3.03 -0.90 11.56
CA PHE A 124 3.20 -0.66 10.13
C PHE A 124 2.57 -1.80 9.34
N LYS A 125 1.86 -1.47 8.26
CA LYS A 125 1.34 -2.43 7.28
C LYS A 125 1.85 -2.01 5.90
N GLY A 126 2.65 -2.87 5.26
CA GLY A 126 3.29 -2.54 3.98
C GLY A 126 4.10 -1.24 4.02
N GLY A 127 4.84 -1.02 5.11
CA GLY A 127 5.68 0.18 5.32
C GLY A 127 4.94 1.46 5.75
N ARG A 128 3.60 1.47 5.81
CA ARG A 128 2.81 2.63 6.26
C ARG A 128 2.35 2.46 7.70
N GLU A 129 2.46 3.52 8.51
CA GLU A 129 1.95 3.55 9.89
C GLU A 129 0.41 3.46 9.86
N THR A 130 -0.16 2.41 10.44
CA THR A 130 -1.61 2.20 10.52
C THR A 130 -2.16 2.45 11.92
N LYS A 131 -1.35 2.26 12.96
CA LYS A 131 -1.78 2.44 14.34
C LYS A 131 -0.63 2.93 15.21
N ARG A 132 -0.97 3.83 16.13
CA ARG A 132 -0.06 4.39 17.14
C ARG A 132 -0.66 4.23 18.52
N ILE A 133 0.11 3.68 19.44
CA ILE A 133 -0.25 3.52 20.85
C ILE A 133 0.79 4.24 21.67
N ARG A 134 0.39 5.26 22.41
CA ARG A 134 1.29 6.05 23.26
C ARG A 134 1.12 5.61 24.71
N GLY A 135 2.23 5.43 25.40
CA GLY A 135 2.27 5.01 26.81
C GLY A 135 2.24 3.50 27.00
N ALA A 136 2.47 3.09 28.24
CA ALA A 136 2.47 1.69 28.65
C ALA A 136 1.04 1.16 28.81
N ASP A 137 0.36 0.92 27.68
CA ASP A 137 -0.98 0.33 27.62
C ASP A 137 -0.92 -1.10 27.04
N PRO A 138 -0.76 -2.13 27.90
CA PRO A 138 -0.67 -3.52 27.44
C PRO A 138 -1.98 -4.03 26.84
N LYS A 139 -3.15 -3.50 27.25
CA LYS A 139 -4.45 -3.94 26.73
C LYS A 139 -4.65 -3.41 25.31
N ALA A 140 -4.37 -2.14 25.08
CA ALA A 140 -4.45 -1.56 23.74
C ALA A 140 -3.47 -2.22 22.77
N LEU A 141 -2.25 -2.53 23.25
CA LEU A 141 -1.24 -3.24 22.47
C LEU A 141 -1.69 -4.67 22.11
N ASP A 142 -2.14 -5.45 23.09
CA ASP A 142 -2.62 -6.82 22.86
C ASP A 142 -3.80 -6.86 21.88
N ALA A 143 -4.79 -5.99 22.06
CA ALA A 143 -5.94 -5.90 21.17
C ALA A 143 -5.54 -5.50 19.74
N ALA A 144 -4.66 -4.51 19.59
CA ALA A 144 -4.18 -4.05 18.28
C ALA A 144 -3.42 -5.14 17.53
N VAL A 145 -2.49 -5.81 18.22
CA VAL A 145 -1.63 -6.81 17.61
C VAL A 145 -2.42 -8.07 17.27
N LYS A 146 -3.33 -8.53 18.14
CA LYS A 146 -4.18 -9.70 17.87
C LYS A 146 -5.16 -9.46 16.72
N GLN A 147 -5.81 -8.30 16.67
CA GLN A 147 -6.69 -7.94 15.55
C GLN A 147 -5.93 -8.00 14.21
N LEU A 148 -4.74 -7.40 14.17
CA LEU A 148 -3.92 -7.36 12.96
C LEU A 148 -3.30 -8.74 12.61
N ALA A 149 -3.02 -9.57 13.62
CA ALA A 149 -2.56 -10.94 13.42
C ALA A 149 -3.68 -11.84 12.89
N GLN A 150 -4.93 -11.65 13.32
CA GLN A 150 -6.09 -12.34 12.74
C GLN A 150 -6.31 -11.92 11.28
N GLU A 151 -6.20 -10.63 10.96
CA GLU A 151 -6.21 -10.13 9.58
C GLU A 151 -5.07 -10.71 8.71
N ALA A 152 -3.92 -11.03 9.30
CA ALA A 152 -2.82 -11.67 8.60
C ALA A 152 -3.01 -13.19 8.44
N ALA A 153 -3.59 -13.86 9.45
CA ALA A 153 -3.84 -15.30 9.42
C ALA A 153 -4.94 -15.68 8.40
N THR A 154 -5.98 -14.86 8.25
CA THR A 154 -7.00 -15.06 7.20
C THR A 154 -6.44 -14.88 5.79
N ALA A 155 -5.28 -14.23 5.65
CA ALA A 155 -4.57 -14.09 4.38
C ALA A 155 -3.60 -15.25 4.08
N ASP A 156 -3.23 -16.07 5.07
CA ASP A 156 -2.24 -17.16 4.93
C ASP A 156 -2.85 -18.56 4.67
N GLU A 157 -4.11 -18.83 5.06
CA GLU A 157 -4.77 -20.13 4.80
C GLU A 157 -5.33 -20.29 3.37
N GLY A 158 -5.28 -19.24 2.55
CA GLY A 158 -5.51 -19.28 1.11
C GLY A 158 -4.18 -19.22 0.36
N GLY A 159 -3.55 -20.37 0.11
CA GLY A 159 -2.27 -20.45 -0.60
C GLY A 159 -2.27 -19.64 -1.90
N ASN A 160 -1.36 -18.66 -1.97
CA ASN A 160 -1.06 -17.81 -3.13
C ASN A 160 -2.28 -17.19 -3.85
N ALA A 161 -3.08 -16.44 -3.10
CA ALA A 161 -3.99 -15.45 -3.65
C ALA A 161 -3.63 -14.07 -3.10
N VAL A 162 -3.08 -13.22 -3.98
CA VAL A 162 -3.04 -11.77 -3.75
C VAL A 162 -4.49 -11.28 -3.77
N GLU A 163 -5.12 -11.30 -2.59
CA GLU A 163 -6.41 -10.67 -2.36
C GLU A 163 -6.34 -9.78 -1.11
N SER A 164 -6.04 -8.52 -1.37
CA SER A 164 -6.48 -7.42 -0.52
C SER A 164 -8.01 -7.28 -0.69
N GLY A 165 -8.74 -8.06 0.11
CA GLY A 165 -10.16 -7.86 0.39
C GLY A 165 -10.38 -6.57 1.17
N ALA A 166 -11.44 -5.87 0.82
CA ALA A 166 -11.77 -4.52 1.26
C ALA A 166 -11.73 -4.35 2.78
N SER A 167 -10.75 -3.55 3.23
CA SER A 167 -10.83 -2.74 4.44
C SER A 167 -10.43 -1.33 4.00
N SER A 168 -11.30 -0.37 4.33
CA SER A 168 -11.31 1.03 3.93
C SER A 168 -9.99 1.77 4.21
N GLY A 169 -8.99 1.59 3.36
CA GLY A 169 -7.69 2.28 3.46
C GLY A 169 -6.52 1.71 2.64
N ALA A 170 -6.63 0.52 2.03
CA ALA A 170 -5.55 -0.04 1.19
C ALA A 170 -5.76 0.27 -0.30
N THR A 171 -4.80 0.99 -0.90
CA THR A 171 -4.77 1.28 -2.35
C THR A 171 -4.60 0.00 -3.16
N TRP A 172 -5.51 -0.24 -4.09
CA TRP A 172 -5.43 -1.31 -5.07
C TRP A 172 -4.34 -0.99 -6.10
N LEU A 173 -3.41 -1.93 -6.30
CA LEU A 173 -2.25 -1.75 -7.19
C LEU A 173 -2.35 -2.53 -8.51
N GLY A 174 -3.27 -3.50 -8.60
CA GLY A 174 -3.42 -4.41 -9.74
C GLY A 174 -2.31 -5.44 -9.86
N ALA A 175 -1.06 -5.01 -9.94
CA ALA A 175 0.11 -5.88 -9.98
C ALA A 175 1.12 -5.47 -8.90
N ALA A 176 2.00 -6.40 -8.51
CA ALA A 176 3.06 -6.13 -7.53
C ALA A 176 3.93 -4.94 -7.98
N ALA A 177 4.17 -4.00 -7.06
CA ALA A 177 5.05 -2.85 -7.27
C ALA A 177 6.47 -3.31 -7.66
N PRO A 178 7.17 -2.59 -8.55
CA PRO A 178 8.56 -2.89 -8.85
C PRO A 178 9.44 -2.75 -7.61
N ARG A 179 10.49 -3.58 -7.52
CA ARG A 179 11.40 -3.56 -6.37
C ARG A 179 12.10 -2.19 -6.29
N ASN A 180 12.06 -1.57 -5.11
CA ASN A 180 12.64 -0.25 -4.82
C ASN A 180 11.94 0.96 -5.47
N TYR A 181 10.83 0.77 -6.20
CA TYR A 181 10.08 1.87 -6.79
C TYR A 181 8.65 1.89 -6.20
N PRO A 182 8.36 2.78 -5.23
CA PRO A 182 7.04 2.87 -4.64
C PRO A 182 5.98 3.36 -5.63
N ASP A 183 4.70 3.11 -5.29
CA ASP A 183 3.57 3.77 -5.92
C ASP A 183 3.56 5.26 -5.56
N ILE A 184 3.70 6.11 -6.57
CA ILE A 184 3.72 7.57 -6.47
C ILE A 184 2.50 8.20 -7.14
N THR A 185 1.42 7.43 -7.34
CA THR A 185 0.18 7.91 -7.97
C THR A 185 -0.46 9.09 -7.23
N GLU A 186 -0.23 9.22 -5.93
CA GLU A 186 -0.66 10.38 -5.13
C GLU A 186 -0.03 11.72 -5.56
N GLN A 187 1.06 11.69 -6.34
CA GLN A 187 1.73 12.87 -6.86
C GLN A 187 1.07 13.39 -8.15
N VAL A 188 0.09 12.68 -8.71
CA VAL A 188 -0.71 13.15 -9.85
C VAL A 188 -1.52 14.37 -9.42
N ASP A 189 -1.41 15.45 -10.19
CA ASP A 189 -2.25 16.62 -10.02
C ASP A 189 -3.62 16.39 -10.67
N GLN A 190 -4.56 15.92 -9.84
CA GLN A 190 -5.92 15.61 -10.27
C GLN A 190 -6.73 16.83 -10.72
N LEU A 191 -6.30 18.05 -10.40
CA LEU A 191 -6.97 19.27 -10.87
C LEU A 191 -6.50 19.66 -12.27
N GLY A 192 -5.26 19.33 -12.63
CA GLY A 192 -4.68 19.61 -13.94
C GLY A 192 -4.89 18.51 -15.00
N LEU A 193 -5.61 17.45 -14.68
CA LEU A 193 -5.86 16.35 -15.62
C LEU A 193 -6.64 16.82 -16.84
N ASP A 194 -6.16 16.46 -18.02
CA ASP A 194 -6.86 16.74 -19.26
C ASP A 194 -6.85 15.55 -20.21
N PHE A 195 -8.03 14.98 -20.48
CA PHE A 195 -8.18 13.81 -21.33
C PHE A 195 -9.00 14.17 -22.57
N LEU A 196 -8.57 13.72 -23.76
CA LEU A 196 -9.31 13.86 -25.02
C LEU A 196 -9.90 12.52 -25.43
N ASN A 197 -11.01 12.60 -26.17
CA ASN A 197 -11.83 11.47 -26.62
C ASN A 197 -12.37 10.61 -25.46
N LEU A 198 -12.68 11.21 -24.32
CA LEU A 198 -13.21 10.52 -23.13
C LEU A 198 -14.74 10.47 -23.16
N ASP A 199 -15.32 9.28 -23.07
CA ASP A 199 -16.77 9.10 -22.85
C ASP A 199 -17.15 9.50 -21.41
N GLY A 200 -17.87 10.62 -21.29
CA GLY A 200 -18.29 11.19 -20.01
C GLY A 200 -19.40 10.41 -19.29
N GLU A 201 -20.07 9.47 -19.95
CA GLU A 201 -21.10 8.63 -19.33
C GLU A 201 -20.50 7.46 -18.55
N LYS A 202 -19.34 6.94 -18.99
CA LYS A 202 -18.67 5.79 -18.36
C LYS A 202 -17.79 6.19 -17.16
N GLY A 203 -17.18 7.37 -17.17
CA GLY A 203 -16.32 7.82 -16.08
C GLY A 203 -15.74 9.22 -16.27
N ASP A 204 -15.10 9.74 -15.21
CA ASP A 204 -14.41 11.04 -15.27
C ASP A 204 -12.89 10.86 -15.31
N LYS A 205 -12.17 11.97 -15.53
CA LYS A 205 -10.70 11.98 -15.62
C LYS A 205 -10.00 11.45 -14.35
N LYS A 206 -10.67 11.46 -13.19
CA LYS A 206 -10.11 11.00 -11.91
C LYS A 206 -10.36 9.53 -11.66
N THR A 207 -11.35 8.93 -12.32
CA THR A 207 -11.72 7.52 -12.19
C THR A 207 -10.51 6.55 -12.24
N PRO A 208 -9.54 6.66 -13.17
CA PRO A 208 -8.42 5.73 -13.22
C PRO A 208 -7.50 5.78 -11.99
N PHE A 209 -7.49 6.89 -11.26
CA PHE A 209 -6.63 7.09 -10.10
C PHE A 209 -7.29 6.72 -8.78
N GLN A 210 -8.54 6.26 -8.79
CA GLN A 210 -9.23 5.86 -7.57
C GLN A 210 -8.52 4.67 -6.91
N PRO A 211 -8.38 4.66 -5.57
CA PRO A 211 -7.61 3.64 -4.84
C PRO A 211 -8.35 2.32 -4.66
N ASN A 212 -9.64 2.25 -4.96
CA ASN A 212 -10.47 1.06 -4.88
C ASN A 212 -10.11 0.05 -5.99
N ARG A 213 -10.42 -1.22 -5.71
CA ARG A 213 -10.40 -2.31 -6.69
C ARG A 213 -11.47 -2.08 -7.76
N PRO A 214 -11.16 -2.28 -9.06
CA PRO A 214 -12.15 -2.18 -10.13
C PRO A 214 -13.37 -3.07 -9.85
N SER A 215 -14.55 -2.50 -10.10
CA SER A 215 -15.83 -3.19 -9.92
C SER A 215 -15.98 -4.44 -10.79
N ALA A 216 -15.35 -4.47 -11.98
CA ALA A 216 -15.33 -5.64 -12.86
C ALA A 216 -14.63 -6.88 -12.24
N LEU A 217 -13.83 -6.70 -11.20
CA LEU A 217 -13.19 -7.79 -10.45
C LEU A 217 -13.93 -8.16 -9.14
N ALA A 218 -15.10 -7.56 -8.88
CA ALA A 218 -15.89 -7.86 -7.68
C ALA A 218 -16.83 -9.06 -7.90
N ASP A 219 -17.03 -9.87 -6.86
CA ASP A 219 -17.96 -11.00 -6.93
C ASP A 219 -19.39 -10.52 -7.23
N LYS A 220 -20.06 -11.18 -8.18
CA LYS A 220 -21.46 -10.90 -8.58
C LYS A 220 -22.45 -10.86 -7.40
N LYS A 221 -22.13 -11.51 -6.26
CA LYS A 221 -22.95 -11.49 -5.02
C LYS A 221 -22.85 -10.20 -4.20
N THR A 222 -21.78 -9.43 -4.35
CA THR A 222 -21.54 -8.15 -3.65
C THR A 222 -21.86 -6.91 -4.49
N ALA A 223 -22.32 -7.11 -5.73
CA ALA A 223 -22.76 -6.07 -6.65
C ALA A 223 -24.14 -5.49 -6.28
N ALA A 224 -24.33 -5.16 -5.00
CA ALA A 224 -25.46 -4.34 -4.59
C ALA A 224 -25.13 -2.87 -4.90
N GLY A 225 -25.68 -2.34 -5.99
CA GLY A 225 -25.84 -0.90 -6.21
C GLY A 225 -25.26 -0.36 -7.51
N GLY A 226 -26.16 -0.07 -8.46
CA GLY A 226 -26.08 0.95 -9.52
C GLY A 226 -25.00 0.80 -10.60
N PRO A 227 -25.15 1.47 -11.76
CA PRO A 227 -24.05 1.63 -12.70
C PRO A 227 -22.92 2.37 -11.99
N ARG A 228 -21.74 1.75 -11.92
CA ARG A 228 -20.56 2.35 -11.31
C ARG A 228 -19.69 2.89 -12.43
N ASN A 229 -19.60 4.22 -12.50
CA ASN A 229 -18.67 4.92 -13.38
C ASN A 229 -17.23 4.76 -12.87
N ASP A 230 -16.72 3.54 -13.01
CA ASP A 230 -15.51 3.06 -12.35
C ASP A 230 -14.38 2.75 -13.34
N TRP A 231 -14.59 3.02 -14.63
CA TRP A 231 -13.57 3.01 -15.68
C TRP A 231 -13.72 4.24 -16.58
N ILE A 232 -12.74 4.47 -17.43
CA ILE A 232 -12.84 5.40 -18.55
C ILE A 232 -12.88 4.61 -19.86
N GLU A 233 -13.53 5.18 -20.85
CA GLU A 233 -13.67 4.61 -22.19
C GLU A 233 -13.50 5.73 -23.22
N SER A 234 -13.09 5.37 -24.43
CA SER A 234 -13.08 6.32 -25.53
C SER A 234 -14.47 6.58 -26.10
N ASP A 235 -14.68 7.80 -26.61
CA ASP A 235 -16.00 8.23 -27.08
C ASP A 235 -16.26 7.83 -28.54
N THR A 236 -15.32 8.14 -29.45
CA THR A 236 -15.53 7.99 -30.90
C THR A 236 -14.87 6.75 -31.51
N ASP A 237 -13.62 6.47 -31.12
CA ASP A 237 -12.76 5.45 -31.72
C ASP A 237 -11.80 4.91 -30.64
N GLU A 238 -10.79 4.11 -30.99
CA GLU A 238 -9.93 3.46 -30.01
C GLU A 238 -8.90 4.38 -29.35
N GLN A 239 -8.77 5.62 -29.84
CA GLN A 239 -7.73 6.55 -29.43
C GLN A 239 -8.08 7.26 -28.12
N LEU A 240 -7.11 7.35 -27.20
CA LEU A 240 -7.27 8.12 -25.95
C LEU A 240 -6.04 8.95 -25.68
N MET A 241 -6.23 10.23 -25.37
CA MET A 241 -5.13 11.12 -25.00
C MET A 241 -5.23 11.51 -23.53
N LEU A 242 -4.25 11.13 -22.72
CA LEU A 242 -4.27 11.36 -21.27
C LEU A 242 -3.13 12.29 -20.84
N PHE A 243 -3.40 13.57 -20.63
CA PHE A 243 -2.45 14.49 -19.99
C PHE A 243 -2.52 14.40 -18.47
N ILE A 244 -1.39 14.03 -17.87
CA ILE A 244 -1.21 13.75 -16.45
C ILE A 244 -0.10 14.65 -15.90
N PRO A 245 -0.44 15.80 -15.29
CA PRO A 245 0.54 16.62 -14.58
C PRO A 245 0.86 16.03 -13.20
N PHE A 246 2.05 16.36 -12.68
CA PHE A 246 2.49 15.97 -11.35
C PHE A 246 2.76 17.18 -10.45
N MET A 247 2.59 17.00 -9.14
CA MET A 247 2.80 18.03 -8.11
C MET A 247 4.28 18.34 -7.82
N CYS A 248 5.17 17.39 -8.13
CA CYS A 248 6.60 17.53 -7.99
C CYS A 248 7.31 17.04 -9.26
N THR A 249 8.64 17.09 -9.26
CA THR A 249 9.44 16.46 -10.31
C THR A 249 9.65 15.00 -9.93
N LEU A 250 9.43 14.07 -10.86
CA LEU A 250 9.47 12.64 -10.61
C LEU A 250 10.50 11.93 -11.50
N LYS A 251 11.02 10.80 -11.03
CA LYS A 251 11.69 9.80 -11.87
C LYS A 251 10.74 8.64 -12.07
N LEU A 252 10.24 8.42 -13.29
CA LEU A 252 9.29 7.34 -13.54
C LEU A 252 10.01 6.05 -13.93
N HIS A 253 9.63 4.95 -13.28
CA HIS A 253 10.14 3.61 -13.57
C HIS A 253 9.15 2.82 -14.43
N SER A 254 7.88 2.78 -14.03
CA SER A 254 6.83 2.07 -14.77
C SER A 254 5.47 2.69 -14.53
N VAL A 255 4.58 2.46 -15.48
CA VAL A 255 3.15 2.74 -15.36
C VAL A 255 2.43 1.39 -15.40
N HIS A 256 1.56 1.12 -14.44
CA HIS A 256 0.69 -0.05 -14.53
C HIS A 256 -0.67 0.41 -15.03
N ILE A 257 -1.17 -0.28 -16.05
CA ILE A 257 -2.45 0.00 -16.68
C ILE A 257 -3.33 -1.21 -16.46
N THR A 258 -4.52 -0.98 -15.91
CA THR A 258 -5.54 -1.99 -15.76
C THR A 258 -6.64 -1.76 -16.76
N SER A 259 -6.99 -2.79 -17.51
CA SER A 259 -8.10 -2.77 -18.45
C SER A 259 -8.84 -4.10 -18.37
N LEU A 260 -10.14 -4.01 -18.06
CA LEU A 260 -11.02 -5.15 -17.81
C LEU A 260 -12.24 -5.05 -18.71
N PRO A 261 -12.08 -5.23 -20.03
CA PRO A 261 -13.24 -5.36 -20.90
C PRO A 261 -13.98 -6.63 -20.53
N SER A 262 -15.15 -6.47 -19.92
CA SER A 262 -16.05 -7.55 -19.59
C SER A 262 -16.99 -7.76 -20.77
N GLY A 263 -16.95 -8.93 -21.40
CA GLY A 263 -17.96 -9.37 -22.35
C GLY A 263 -19.22 -9.80 -21.60
N ASP A 264 -19.97 -8.85 -21.03
CA ASP A 264 -21.37 -9.14 -20.70
C ASP A 264 -22.11 -9.18 -22.05
N SER A 265 -22.29 -10.39 -22.58
CA SER A 265 -22.92 -10.68 -23.88
C SER A 265 -24.42 -10.32 -23.95
N ASP A 266 -24.92 -9.57 -22.96
CA ASP A 266 -26.34 -9.25 -22.75
C ASP A 266 -26.66 -7.77 -23.03
N SER A 267 -25.66 -6.94 -23.37
CA SER A 267 -25.87 -5.58 -23.87
C SER A 267 -25.55 -5.51 -25.37
N ASP A 268 -26.38 -4.79 -26.14
CA ASP A 268 -26.11 -4.46 -27.55
C ASP A 268 -24.87 -3.55 -27.73
N ASP A 269 -24.20 -3.16 -26.65
CA ASP A 269 -22.98 -2.37 -26.64
C ASP A 269 -21.77 -3.21 -27.07
N GLU A 270 -20.99 -2.67 -28.00
CA GLU A 270 -19.74 -3.26 -28.46
C GLU A 270 -18.73 -3.38 -27.31
N THR A 271 -18.04 -4.54 -27.22
CA THR A 271 -17.07 -4.76 -26.14
C THR A 271 -15.81 -3.91 -26.40
N PRO A 272 -15.44 -2.99 -25.49
CA PRO A 272 -14.24 -2.18 -25.68
C PRO A 272 -12.98 -3.04 -25.63
N MET A 273 -11.94 -2.58 -26.30
CA MET A 273 -10.62 -3.19 -26.36
C MET A 273 -9.74 -2.76 -25.18
N ARG A 274 -8.65 -3.52 -25.01
CA ARG A 274 -7.54 -3.10 -24.15
C ARG A 274 -6.58 -2.20 -24.93
N PRO A 275 -5.88 -1.26 -24.30
CA PRO A 275 -4.81 -0.52 -24.95
C PRO A 275 -3.70 -1.46 -25.46
N LYS A 276 -3.29 -1.32 -26.72
CA LYS A 276 -2.19 -2.08 -27.32
C LYS A 276 -0.96 -1.21 -27.52
N THR A 277 -1.09 -0.15 -28.31
CA THR A 277 0.05 0.72 -28.65
C THR A 277 -0.03 2.00 -27.85
N LEU A 278 1.02 2.28 -27.08
CA LEU A 278 1.12 3.43 -26.19
C LEU A 278 2.31 4.30 -26.57
N LYS A 279 2.05 5.58 -26.79
CA LYS A 279 3.06 6.62 -26.97
C LYS A 279 3.11 7.53 -25.75
N PHE A 280 4.31 7.76 -25.23
CA PHE A 280 4.54 8.60 -24.06
C PHE A 280 5.25 9.88 -24.46
N TYR A 281 4.71 11.03 -24.05
CA TYR A 281 5.36 12.33 -24.20
C TYR A 281 5.54 12.97 -22.84
N THR A 282 6.75 13.47 -22.57
CA THR A 282 7.11 13.97 -21.24
C THR A 282 7.24 15.48 -21.24
N ASN A 283 6.91 16.11 -20.11
CA ASN A 283 7.17 17.54 -19.84
C ASN A 283 6.46 18.49 -20.81
N ARG A 284 5.25 18.13 -21.24
CA ARG A 284 4.35 19.03 -21.97
C ARG A 284 3.65 19.98 -20.99
N SER A 285 3.39 21.22 -21.42
CA SER A 285 2.68 22.21 -20.61
C SER A 285 1.16 22.04 -20.64
N HIS A 286 0.66 21.38 -21.68
CA HIS A 286 -0.74 21.09 -21.92
C HIS A 286 -0.86 19.75 -22.67
N ASN A 287 -2.09 19.31 -22.88
CA ASN A 287 -2.37 18.12 -23.65
C ASN A 287 -2.01 18.29 -25.13
N LEU A 288 -1.68 17.20 -25.82
CA LEU A 288 -1.38 17.20 -27.25
C LEU A 288 -2.65 16.95 -28.05
N GLY A 289 -2.76 17.59 -29.22
CA GLY A 289 -3.72 17.14 -30.23
C GLY A 289 -3.30 15.80 -30.85
N PHE A 290 -4.24 15.06 -31.44
CA PHE A 290 -3.94 13.79 -32.12
C PHE A 290 -3.00 14.00 -33.30
N ASP A 291 -3.27 14.98 -34.17
CA ASP A 291 -2.39 15.33 -35.30
C ASP A 291 -0.98 15.74 -34.85
N GLU A 292 -0.90 16.52 -33.76
CA GLU A 292 0.38 16.95 -33.18
C GLU A 292 1.19 15.77 -32.63
N ALA A 293 0.52 14.80 -32.02
CA ALA A 293 1.16 13.60 -31.49
C ALA A 293 1.77 12.74 -32.61
N ASP A 294 1.15 12.68 -33.78
CA ASP A 294 1.63 11.90 -34.93
C ASP A 294 2.86 12.53 -35.60
N ASP A 295 2.94 13.85 -35.67
CA ASP A 295 4.09 14.56 -36.23
C ASP A 295 5.30 14.62 -35.29
N MET A 296 5.09 14.32 -34.00
CA MET A 296 6.10 14.47 -32.97
C MET A 296 6.64 13.13 -32.48
N PRO A 297 7.98 12.99 -32.34
CA PRO A 297 8.56 11.76 -31.82
C PRO A 297 8.17 11.57 -30.34
N ALA A 298 7.61 10.41 -30.02
CA ALA A 298 7.32 10.03 -28.65
C ALA A 298 8.63 9.87 -27.85
N THR A 299 8.61 10.23 -26.57
CA THR A 299 9.72 9.95 -25.64
C THR A 299 9.98 8.44 -25.59
N GLN A 300 8.92 7.66 -25.57
CA GLN A 300 8.94 6.21 -25.69
C GLN A 300 7.62 5.71 -26.28
N GLU A 301 7.72 4.68 -27.11
CA GLU A 301 6.59 3.94 -27.66
C GLU A 301 6.68 2.49 -27.18
N ILE A 302 5.54 1.91 -26.81
CA ILE A 302 5.44 0.56 -26.23
C ILE A 302 4.22 -0.13 -26.81
N GLU A 303 4.42 -1.33 -27.33
CA GLU A 303 3.35 -2.25 -27.69
C GLU A 303 3.16 -3.26 -26.54
N ILE A 304 1.97 -3.27 -25.94
CA ILE A 304 1.56 -4.24 -24.92
C ILE A 304 1.12 -5.52 -25.62
N LYS A 305 1.79 -6.63 -25.31
CA LYS A 305 1.44 -7.94 -25.86
C LYS A 305 0.31 -8.57 -25.04
N PRO A 306 -0.49 -9.48 -25.63
CA PRO A 306 -1.48 -10.25 -24.89
C PRO A 306 -0.90 -10.98 -23.65
N SER A 307 0.38 -11.40 -23.70
CA SER A 307 1.09 -12.05 -22.59
C SER A 307 1.46 -11.12 -21.43
N ASP A 308 1.47 -9.80 -21.65
CA ASP A 308 1.90 -8.81 -20.65
C ASP A 308 0.77 -8.48 -19.67
N TRP A 309 -0.47 -8.87 -20.01
CA TRP A 309 -1.64 -8.71 -19.16
C TRP A 309 -1.72 -9.81 -18.12
N ASP A 310 -1.78 -9.43 -16.84
CA ASP A 310 -2.08 -10.38 -15.77
C ASP A 310 -3.52 -10.94 -15.93
N PRO A 311 -3.70 -12.27 -16.03
CA PRO A 311 -5.01 -12.87 -16.27
C PRO A 311 -5.97 -12.75 -15.08
N LYS A 312 -5.46 -12.53 -13.87
CA LYS A 312 -6.28 -12.38 -12.65
C LYS A 312 -6.69 -10.94 -12.43
N THR A 313 -5.80 -9.98 -12.70
CA THR A 313 -6.04 -8.57 -12.35
C THR A 313 -6.26 -7.68 -13.56
N GLY A 314 -6.08 -8.19 -14.79
CA GLY A 314 -6.21 -7.41 -16.02
C GLY A 314 -5.22 -6.24 -16.07
N THR A 315 -4.07 -6.37 -15.41
CA THR A 315 -3.08 -5.29 -15.28
C THR A 315 -1.84 -5.60 -16.10
N ALA A 316 -1.46 -4.70 -17.00
CA ALA A 316 -0.19 -4.72 -17.73
C ALA A 316 0.84 -3.82 -17.03
N LYS A 317 2.08 -4.30 -16.92
CA LYS A 317 3.22 -3.53 -16.40
C LYS A 317 3.97 -2.88 -17.56
N VAL A 318 3.79 -1.57 -17.72
CA VAL A 318 4.44 -0.80 -18.78
C VAL A 318 5.77 -0.26 -18.24
N GLU A 319 6.86 -0.95 -18.56
CA GLU A 319 8.20 -0.55 -18.14
C GLU A 319 8.71 0.66 -18.96
N LEU A 320 9.03 1.75 -18.26
CA LEU A 320 9.57 2.94 -18.87
C LEU A 320 11.10 2.88 -18.87
N ARG A 321 11.70 3.45 -19.91
CA ARG A 321 13.15 3.57 -20.03
C ARG A 321 13.62 4.65 -19.05
N PHE A 322 13.92 4.25 -17.82
CA PHE A 322 14.26 5.13 -16.69
C PHE A 322 15.20 6.30 -17.06
N VAL A 323 16.21 6.08 -17.91
CA VAL A 323 17.13 7.14 -18.37
C VAL A 323 16.47 8.31 -19.11
N LYS A 324 15.32 8.08 -19.76
CA LYS A 324 14.50 9.13 -20.42
C LYS A 324 13.49 9.77 -19.48
N PHE A 325 13.22 9.15 -18.34
CA PHE A 325 12.16 9.55 -17.41
C PHE A 325 12.72 9.99 -16.04
N GLN A 326 13.79 10.79 -16.02
CA GLN A 326 14.43 11.22 -14.77
C GLN A 326 13.86 12.53 -14.17
N ASN A 327 13.37 13.44 -15.01
CA ASN A 327 12.94 14.77 -14.57
C ASN A 327 11.57 15.06 -15.16
N ILE A 328 10.57 14.36 -14.64
CA ILE A 328 9.21 14.34 -15.18
C ILE A 328 8.30 15.25 -14.39
N THR A 329 7.72 16.23 -15.06
CA THR A 329 6.75 17.17 -14.50
C THR A 329 5.32 16.90 -14.96
N SER A 330 5.18 16.26 -16.11
CA SER A 330 3.93 15.82 -16.73
C SER A 330 4.22 14.69 -17.70
N VAL A 331 3.22 13.84 -17.93
CA VAL A 331 3.22 12.81 -18.98
C VAL A 331 1.92 12.91 -19.75
N VAL A 332 2.02 12.86 -21.07
CA VAL A 332 0.92 12.53 -21.97
C VAL A 332 1.05 11.06 -22.32
N ILE A 333 0.00 10.28 -22.05
CA ILE A 333 -0.13 8.89 -22.52
C ILE A 333 -1.12 8.92 -23.68
N PHE A 334 -0.65 8.64 -24.88
CA PHE A 334 -1.48 8.46 -26.06
C PHE A 334 -1.69 6.97 -26.29
N VAL A 335 -2.93 6.53 -26.18
CA VAL A 335 -3.36 5.21 -26.65
C VAL A 335 -3.68 5.35 -28.13
N GLU A 336 -2.85 4.75 -28.97
CA GLU A 336 -2.98 4.85 -30.43
C GLU A 336 -3.85 3.75 -31.01
N SER A 337 -3.77 2.53 -30.45
CA SER A 337 -4.54 1.39 -30.94
C SER A 337 -4.92 0.44 -29.80
N GLY A 338 -6.01 -0.32 -30.00
CA GLY A 338 -6.45 -1.37 -29.08
C GLY A 338 -6.00 -2.79 -29.48
N ASP A 339 -6.20 -3.73 -28.56
CA ASP A 339 -6.05 -5.18 -28.74
C ASP A 339 -7.45 -5.82 -28.78
N GLY A 340 -7.89 -6.21 -29.98
CA GLY A 340 -9.20 -6.81 -30.22
C GLY A 340 -9.84 -6.37 -31.54
N GLU A 341 -11.15 -6.62 -31.65
CA GLU A 341 -11.99 -6.22 -32.80
C GLU A 341 -12.97 -5.10 -32.45
N GLY A 342 -12.90 -4.54 -31.23
CA GLY A 342 -13.78 -3.47 -30.79
C GLY A 342 -13.42 -2.12 -31.42
N GLU A 343 -14.30 -1.13 -31.32
CA GLU A 343 -14.02 0.25 -31.78
C GLU A 343 -13.51 1.18 -30.66
N LYS A 344 -13.75 0.86 -29.39
CA LYS A 344 -13.40 1.72 -28.25
C LYS A 344 -12.33 1.10 -27.38
N THR A 345 -11.60 1.91 -26.62
CA THR A 345 -10.61 1.43 -25.64
C THR A 345 -11.03 1.76 -24.21
N ARG A 346 -10.89 0.79 -23.31
CA ARG A 346 -11.22 0.93 -21.88
C ARG A 346 -10.00 0.92 -20.98
N ILE A 347 -9.98 1.80 -19.96
CA ILE A 347 -8.99 1.81 -18.88
C ILE A 347 -9.70 1.91 -17.53
N ASP A 348 -9.45 0.94 -16.65
CA ASP A 348 -10.05 0.90 -15.31
C ASP A 348 -9.18 1.63 -14.29
N ARG A 349 -7.87 1.39 -14.30
CA ARG A 349 -6.94 2.00 -13.32
C ARG A 349 -5.59 2.33 -13.94
N LEU A 350 -4.99 3.39 -13.41
CA LEU A 350 -3.62 3.80 -13.67
C LEU A 350 -2.86 3.90 -12.36
N ARG A 351 -1.67 3.29 -12.32
CA ARG A 351 -0.72 3.45 -11.21
C ARG A 351 0.64 3.83 -11.74
N VAL A 352 1.27 4.79 -11.09
CA VAL A 352 2.58 5.31 -11.48
C VAL A 352 3.60 4.91 -10.42
N PHE A 353 4.70 4.29 -10.84
CA PHE A 353 5.78 3.83 -9.97
C PHE A 353 7.08 4.55 -10.30
N GLY A 354 7.81 4.95 -9.26
CA GLY A 354 9.03 5.72 -9.45
C GLY A 354 9.58 6.33 -8.16
N GLU A 355 10.44 7.33 -8.32
CA GLU A 355 10.99 8.11 -7.21
C GLU A 355 10.40 9.53 -7.23
N THR A 356 10.11 10.06 -6.05
CA THR A 356 9.74 11.47 -5.88
C THR A 356 10.99 12.32 -5.77
N GLY A 357 11.02 13.43 -6.53
CA GLY A 357 12.06 14.45 -6.46
C GLY A 357 11.63 15.66 -5.63
N GLU A 358 12.32 16.78 -5.82
CA GLU A 358 12.05 18.02 -5.10
C GLU A 358 10.62 18.53 -5.37
N LYS A 359 9.94 18.97 -4.29
CA LYS A 359 8.61 19.59 -4.40
C LYS A 359 8.73 20.93 -5.10
N ARG A 360 7.88 21.18 -6.10
CA ARG A 360 7.84 22.49 -6.75
C ARG A 360 7.35 23.53 -5.74
N ALA A 361 8.04 24.67 -5.67
CA ALA A 361 7.39 25.90 -5.23
C ALA A 361 6.41 26.30 -6.34
N MET A 362 5.13 26.47 -6.01
CA MET A 362 4.15 27.05 -6.93
C MET A 362 4.69 28.39 -7.43
N GLY A 363 5.08 28.44 -8.71
CA GLY A 363 5.49 29.69 -9.35
C GLY A 363 4.34 30.68 -9.27
N LYS A 364 4.60 31.88 -8.76
CA LYS A 364 3.65 33.00 -8.86
C LYS A 364 3.28 33.16 -10.33
N LEU A 365 1.98 33.07 -10.63
CA LEU A 365 1.42 33.57 -11.88
C LEU A 365 1.78 35.05 -11.99
N GLU A 366 2.77 35.37 -12.80
CA GLU A 366 2.99 36.75 -13.22
C GLU A 366 1.91 37.08 -14.26
N LYS A 367 1.05 38.03 -13.89
CA LYS A 367 0.05 38.61 -14.76
C LYS A 367 0.81 39.27 -15.91
N ILE A 368 0.71 38.70 -17.11
CA ILE A 368 1.16 39.32 -18.36
C ILE A 368 0.52 40.71 -18.41
N GLY A 369 1.36 41.74 -18.49
CA GLY A 369 0.97 43.14 -18.43
C GLY A 369 0.04 43.49 -19.58
N ASP A 370 -1.02 44.24 -19.24
CA ASP A 370 -1.87 44.90 -20.23
C ASP A 370 -0.98 45.83 -21.09
N GLU A 371 -0.92 45.56 -22.39
CA GLU A 371 -0.40 46.50 -23.38
C GLU A 371 -1.25 47.78 -23.31
N GLN A 372 -0.66 48.87 -22.81
CA GLN A 372 -1.23 50.20 -22.98
C GLN A 372 -1.05 50.61 -24.44
N GLY A 373 -2.14 50.58 -25.20
CA GLY A 373 -2.27 51.37 -26.40
C GLY A 373 -2.40 52.84 -26.03
N GLU A 374 -1.42 53.64 -26.47
CA GLU A 374 -1.60 55.01 -26.96
C GLU A 374 -0.43 55.39 -27.89
#